data_AF-A0A3M1XUU8-F1
#
_entry.id   AF-A0A3M1XUU8-F1
#
_cell.length_a   1.000
_cell.length_b   1.000
_cell.length_c   1.000
_cell.angle_alpha   90.00
_cell.angle_beta   90.00
_cell.angle_gamma   90.00
#
_symmetry.space_group_name_H-M   'P 1'
#
loop_
_entity.id
_entity.type
_entity.pdbx_description
1 polymer ?
#
loop_
_entity_poly.entity_id
_entity_poly.type
_entity_poly.pdbx_seq_one_letter_code
_entity_poly.pdbx_strand_id
1 'polypeptide(L)'
;MKRILFYLFILILTVNAGCGGGGGGGGGDNDEGGGSGGGTLTSPVKGSYVVVAWNDLGMHCMDGKDYSIFSILPPYNNLHAQVIKRADGAEKLVTSGIKVTYEAYADPTSGTINTISSTKTNFWDYVDRLFNVSLSPDYGLNLSDPTVSYPTPGSTPAEMQFNQTHNWWEAEGIPVTPYNDDGTKNYYPMVKVVARDLNGQVLAETYAVLPVSDELDCSSCHSSLSGYNDAKPSSGWVNDPDPEKDWKLNILRLHDEKNPDAIASTSMGSKYQGKNLFDTVDSYYQPILCADCHSSNALQTKGANGAPSLTRAIHKRHSSVKDPDTGKTLDSINDRTACYRCHPGSKTRCLRGAMGGNNIECQDCHGDMSTVADPNRQGWLDMPACQYCHNRTGPKGDFTRYKSVFSSGNTLRTVYSSRFATNRNTPLTGLSLYRFSKGHGGLQCEACHGSTHAIYPSTHYNDNLQSQHLQGYKGTLSNCATCHETPPSTSNKGPHGMHIVGQTWVKEHKKHAKANLSDCADCHGSDYRGTFLSAMWQSRTLSIEDGSKTLSKGHKVSCYDCHNGPKGD
;
A
#
# COMPACT_ATOMS: atom_id res chain seq x y z
N MET A 1 -27.87 42.73 -53.94
CA MET A 1 -27.96 42.96 -52.49
C MET A 1 -26.56 43.28 -51.95
N LYS A 2 -26.47 44.30 -51.09
CA LYS A 2 -25.25 44.95 -50.55
C LYS A 2 -24.23 43.90 -50.03
N ARG A 3 -22.97 43.85 -50.49
CA ARG A 3 -21.77 44.71 -50.21
C ARG A 3 -21.33 44.61 -48.72
N ILE A 4 -20.08 44.37 -48.28
CA ILE A 4 -18.73 44.59 -48.86
C ILE A 4 -17.61 44.05 -47.92
N LEU A 5 -16.49 43.58 -48.51
CA LEU A 5 -15.03 43.55 -48.14
C LEU A 5 -14.56 43.10 -46.73
N PHE A 6 -13.59 42.19 -46.52
CA PHE A 6 -12.18 42.01 -47.00
C PHE A 6 -11.24 43.19 -46.72
N TYR A 7 -10.29 43.03 -45.78
CA TYR A 7 -8.91 43.52 -45.91
C TYR A 7 -7.92 42.66 -45.14
N LEU A 8 -6.94 42.20 -45.89
CA LEU A 8 -5.67 41.58 -45.49
C LEU A 8 -4.66 42.73 -45.26
N PHE A 9 -3.76 42.62 -44.29
CA PHE A 9 -2.43 43.24 -44.40
C PHE A 9 -1.35 42.37 -43.76
N ILE A 10 -0.25 42.32 -44.50
CA ILE A 10 0.95 41.51 -44.40
C ILE A 10 2.06 42.35 -43.72
N LEU A 11 2.95 41.74 -42.92
CA LEU A 11 4.41 41.59 -43.19
C LEU A 11 5.23 41.35 -41.90
N ILE A 12 6.15 40.42 -42.05
CA ILE A 12 7.23 39.91 -41.18
C ILE A 12 8.40 40.91 -41.04
N LEU A 13 9.18 40.79 -39.94
CA LEU A 13 10.66 40.94 -39.75
C LEU A 13 10.94 41.62 -38.39
N THR A 14 11.94 41.31 -37.56
CA THR A 14 12.97 40.28 -37.45
C THR A 14 13.59 40.40 -36.05
N VAL A 15 13.85 39.25 -35.42
CA VAL A 15 15.11 38.85 -34.74
C VAL A 15 15.88 39.90 -33.92
N ASN A 16 16.05 39.61 -32.63
CA ASN A 16 17.36 39.76 -32.01
C ASN A 16 17.65 38.60 -31.05
N ALA A 17 18.73 37.88 -31.34
CA ALA A 17 19.32 36.86 -30.49
C ALA A 17 20.13 37.55 -29.39
N GLY A 18 19.97 37.09 -28.15
CA GLY A 18 20.79 37.47 -27.00
C GLY A 18 21.13 36.23 -26.20
N CYS A 19 22.40 35.86 -26.22
CA CYS A 19 23.00 34.70 -25.56
C CYS A 19 23.18 34.97 -24.05
N GLY A 20 23.02 33.92 -23.22
CA GLY A 20 23.39 33.88 -21.80
C GLY A 20 22.49 32.89 -21.07
N GLY A 21 22.92 31.77 -20.50
CA GLY A 21 24.19 31.46 -19.85
C GLY A 21 23.97 31.42 -18.33
N GLY A 22 23.76 30.22 -17.77
CA GLY A 22 24.09 29.91 -16.38
C GLY A 22 22.93 29.59 -15.43
N GLY A 23 23.15 28.52 -14.65
CA GLY A 23 22.87 28.53 -13.21
C GLY A 23 21.59 27.82 -12.77
N GLY A 24 21.76 26.65 -12.14
CA GLY A 24 20.66 25.92 -11.51
C GLY A 24 20.13 26.56 -10.23
N GLY A 25 19.03 26.01 -9.73
CA GLY A 25 18.48 26.37 -8.43
C GLY A 25 17.07 25.85 -8.21
N GLY A 26 16.95 24.89 -7.28
CA GLY A 26 15.80 24.69 -6.39
C GLY A 26 14.43 24.47 -7.02
N GLY A 27 14.05 23.20 -7.21
CA GLY A 27 12.63 22.82 -7.24
C GLY A 27 12.04 23.06 -5.85
N GLY A 28 11.23 24.10 -5.74
CA GLY A 28 10.40 24.39 -4.57
C GLY A 28 9.22 23.44 -4.51
N ASP A 29 8.96 22.93 -3.32
CA ASP A 29 7.75 22.22 -2.96
C ASP A 29 6.56 23.18 -3.07
N ASN A 30 5.73 23.00 -4.09
CA ASN A 30 4.43 23.67 -4.19
C ASN A 30 3.41 22.86 -3.38
N ASP A 31 3.42 23.07 -2.06
CA ASP A 31 2.30 22.79 -1.17
C ASP A 31 1.17 23.81 -1.46
N GLU A 32 0.36 23.56 -2.49
CA GLU A 32 -0.90 24.28 -2.69
C GLU A 32 -2.06 23.49 -2.07
N GLY A 33 -2.52 23.98 -0.91
CA GLY A 33 -3.69 23.45 -0.21
C GLY A 33 -3.82 23.91 1.25
N GLY A 34 -3.26 25.07 1.61
CA GLY A 34 -3.38 25.67 2.93
C GLY A 34 -4.76 26.28 3.17
N GLY A 35 -5.77 25.44 3.38
CA GLY A 35 -7.03 25.85 3.98
C GLY A 35 -6.84 26.09 5.47
N SER A 36 -6.76 27.36 5.86
CA SER A 36 -6.77 27.84 7.25
C SER A 36 -8.13 27.53 7.91
N GLY A 37 -8.32 26.28 8.34
CA GLY A 37 -9.31 25.89 9.33
C GLY A 37 -8.59 25.67 10.65
N GLY A 38 -8.75 26.59 11.60
CA GLY A 38 -8.26 26.46 12.96
C GLY A 38 -8.93 25.30 13.70
N GLY A 39 -8.50 24.08 13.39
CA GLY A 39 -8.83 22.89 14.16
C GLY A 39 -7.95 22.85 15.39
N THR A 40 -8.50 23.27 16.53
CA THR A 40 -7.96 22.99 17.86
C THR A 40 -7.50 21.52 17.92
N LEU A 41 -6.23 21.30 18.28
CA LEU A 41 -5.65 19.97 18.47
C LEU A 41 -6.62 19.11 19.31
N THR A 42 -7.29 18.14 18.68
CA THR A 42 -8.14 17.21 19.41
C THR A 42 -7.23 16.36 20.28
N SER A 43 -7.49 16.37 21.60
CA SER A 43 -6.83 15.44 22.52
C SER A 43 -7.05 13.99 22.05
N PRO A 44 -6.12 13.05 22.33
CA PRO A 44 -6.29 11.63 22.02
C PRO A 44 -7.66 11.11 22.48
N VAL A 45 -8.21 10.12 21.78
CA VAL A 45 -9.52 9.53 22.12
C VAL A 45 -9.56 9.19 23.61
N LYS A 46 -10.56 9.75 24.31
CA LYS A 46 -10.84 9.47 25.72
C LYS A 46 -11.85 8.34 25.77
N GLY A 47 -11.38 7.13 26.04
CA GLY A 47 -12.19 5.92 26.12
C GLY A 47 -11.36 4.76 26.64
N SER A 48 -11.99 3.74 27.23
CA SER A 48 -11.31 2.56 27.77
C SER A 48 -10.87 1.57 26.69
N TYR A 49 -11.22 1.81 25.43
CA TYR A 49 -10.89 0.96 24.30
C TYR A 49 -10.42 1.78 23.11
N VAL A 50 -9.58 1.18 22.29
CA VAL A 50 -9.16 1.69 20.98
C VAL A 50 -9.29 0.57 19.96
N VAL A 51 -9.80 0.88 18.78
CA VAL A 51 -9.75 0.00 17.62
C VAL A 51 -8.87 0.64 16.55
N VAL A 52 -8.00 -0.16 15.96
CA VAL A 52 -7.16 0.20 14.81
C VAL A 52 -7.48 -0.77 13.69
N ALA A 53 -7.66 -0.25 12.48
CA ALA A 53 -7.98 -1.03 11.28
C ALA A 53 -7.10 -0.62 10.11
N TRP A 54 -6.88 -1.55 9.17
CA TRP A 54 -6.06 -1.34 7.98
C TRP A 54 -6.39 -2.38 6.90
N ASN A 55 -6.06 -2.08 5.65
CA ASN A 55 -5.97 -3.09 4.58
C ASN A 55 -4.56 -3.66 4.47
N ASP A 56 -4.37 -4.83 3.89
CA ASP A 56 -3.12 -5.61 3.96
C ASP A 56 -2.01 -5.22 2.96
N LEU A 57 -2.32 -4.50 1.89
CA LEU A 57 -1.36 -4.18 0.82
C LEU A 57 -1.13 -2.68 0.63
N GLY A 58 -2.15 -1.88 0.90
CA GLY A 58 -2.23 -0.46 0.57
C GLY A 58 -3.00 -0.20 -0.73
N MET A 59 -3.15 -1.19 -1.61
CA MET A 59 -3.98 -1.12 -2.83
C MET A 59 -4.18 -2.53 -3.39
N HIS A 60 -5.42 -2.92 -3.63
CA HIS A 60 -5.77 -4.09 -4.44
C HIS A 60 -6.03 -3.68 -5.89
N CYS A 61 -5.92 -4.65 -6.81
CA CYS A 61 -6.18 -4.44 -8.23
C CYS A 61 -7.34 -5.33 -8.66
N MET A 62 -8.12 -4.89 -9.64
CA MET A 62 -9.15 -5.68 -10.30
C MET A 62 -9.06 -5.49 -11.82
N ASP A 63 -9.58 -6.46 -12.57
CA ASP A 63 -9.41 -6.54 -14.03
C ASP A 63 -10.29 -5.60 -14.85
N GLY A 64 -10.79 -4.51 -14.26
CA GLY A 64 -11.79 -3.65 -14.89
C GLY A 64 -13.21 -4.18 -14.69
N LYS A 65 -14.12 -3.82 -15.59
CA LYS A 65 -15.54 -4.14 -15.44
C LYS A 65 -15.92 -5.48 -16.05
N ASP A 66 -15.11 -6.01 -16.97
CA ASP A 66 -15.39 -7.23 -17.72
C ASP A 66 -14.58 -8.44 -17.26
N TYR A 67 -15.27 -9.54 -16.97
CA TYR A 67 -14.71 -10.84 -16.60
C TYR A 67 -15.08 -11.93 -17.61
N SER A 68 -15.60 -11.54 -18.78
CA SER A 68 -16.08 -12.48 -19.81
C SER A 68 -14.97 -13.06 -20.68
N ILE A 69 -13.82 -12.38 -20.77
CA ILE A 69 -12.68 -12.80 -21.60
C ILE A 69 -11.62 -13.54 -20.79
N PHE A 70 -11.00 -12.86 -19.82
CA PHE A 70 -10.08 -13.48 -18.87
C PHE A 70 -10.06 -12.71 -17.56
N SER A 71 -9.50 -13.34 -16.52
CA SER A 71 -9.20 -12.71 -15.24
C SER A 71 -7.77 -12.96 -14.77
N ILE A 72 -7.12 -11.90 -14.30
CA ILE A 72 -5.88 -11.90 -13.53
C ILE A 72 -6.20 -11.76 -12.03
N LEU A 73 -7.09 -10.84 -11.64
CA LEU A 73 -7.50 -10.58 -10.27
C LEU A 73 -9.01 -10.22 -10.14
N PRO A 74 -9.73 -10.79 -9.17
CA PRO A 74 -11.11 -10.43 -8.87
C PRO A 74 -11.21 -9.05 -8.19
N PRO A 75 -12.40 -8.45 -8.07
CA PRO A 75 -12.62 -7.37 -7.11
C PRO A 75 -12.32 -7.91 -5.70
N TYR A 76 -11.42 -7.25 -4.97
CA TYR A 76 -10.88 -7.81 -3.73
C TYR A 76 -10.36 -6.72 -2.78
N ASN A 77 -10.45 -6.98 -1.48
CA ASN A 77 -9.75 -6.27 -0.42
C ASN A 77 -9.75 -7.10 0.86
N ASN A 78 -8.73 -6.91 1.69
CA ASN A 78 -8.70 -7.47 3.03
C ASN A 78 -8.78 -6.35 4.05
N LEU A 79 -9.62 -6.50 5.06
CA LEU A 79 -9.70 -5.58 6.18
C LEU A 79 -9.29 -6.30 7.45
N HIS A 80 -8.30 -5.76 8.15
CA HIS A 80 -7.87 -6.25 9.46
C HIS A 80 -8.15 -5.21 10.54
N ALA A 81 -8.35 -5.67 11.77
CA ALA A 81 -8.46 -4.81 12.93
C ALA A 81 -7.90 -5.44 14.21
N GLN A 82 -7.37 -4.61 15.10
CA GLN A 82 -7.01 -4.98 16.46
C GLN A 82 -7.70 -4.04 17.45
N VAL A 83 -8.21 -4.61 18.55
CA VAL A 83 -8.87 -3.87 19.63
C VAL A 83 -8.00 -3.93 20.87
N ILE A 84 -7.76 -2.78 21.48
CA ILE A 84 -6.92 -2.61 22.66
C ILE A 84 -7.81 -2.15 23.81
N LYS A 85 -7.79 -2.88 24.93
CA LYS A 85 -8.35 -2.38 26.18
C LYS A 85 -7.28 -1.56 26.88
N ARG A 86 -7.57 -0.29 27.12
CA ARG A 86 -6.75 0.63 27.89
C ARG A 86 -6.97 0.35 29.37
N ALA A 87 -5.87 0.24 30.12
CA ALA A 87 -5.87 0.08 31.56
C ALA A 87 -4.47 0.41 32.07
N ASP A 88 -4.36 1.13 33.18
CA ASP A 88 -3.08 1.51 33.78
C ASP A 88 -2.16 0.29 34.04
N GLY A 89 -1.13 0.12 33.21
CA GLY A 89 -0.13 -0.95 33.32
C GLY A 89 -0.64 -2.37 32.99
N ALA A 90 -1.88 -2.49 32.47
CA ALA A 90 -2.51 -3.76 32.15
C ALA A 90 -3.20 -3.73 30.77
N GLU A 91 -2.70 -2.89 29.87
CA GLU A 91 -3.20 -2.81 28.51
C GLU A 91 -3.06 -4.16 27.81
N LYS A 92 -4.10 -4.56 27.08
CA LYS A 92 -4.10 -5.84 26.35
C LYS A 92 -4.93 -5.80 25.10
N LEU A 93 -4.54 -6.63 24.14
CA LEU A 93 -5.37 -6.95 22.98
C LEU A 93 -6.63 -7.68 23.45
N VAL A 94 -7.76 -7.28 22.87
CA VAL A 94 -9.06 -7.89 23.10
C VAL A 94 -9.33 -8.89 21.98
N THR A 95 -9.37 -10.16 22.34
CA THR A 95 -9.48 -11.29 21.40
C THR A 95 -10.80 -12.06 21.54
N SER A 96 -11.63 -11.72 22.51
CA SER A 96 -12.93 -12.36 22.76
C SER A 96 -13.87 -11.45 23.55
N GLY A 97 -15.15 -11.83 23.65
CA GLY A 97 -16.16 -11.09 24.40
C GLY A 97 -16.58 -9.76 23.75
N ILE A 98 -16.27 -9.58 22.47
CA ILE A 98 -16.66 -8.43 21.66
C ILE A 98 -17.05 -8.90 20.26
N LYS A 99 -17.73 -8.03 19.51
CA LYS A 99 -17.93 -8.13 18.07
C LYS A 99 -17.24 -6.97 17.37
N VAL A 100 -16.60 -7.23 16.25
CA VAL A 100 -16.03 -6.18 15.38
C VAL A 100 -16.77 -6.22 14.06
N THR A 101 -17.22 -5.05 13.61
CA THR A 101 -18.01 -4.90 12.38
C THR A 101 -17.43 -3.82 11.49
N TYR A 102 -17.72 -3.88 10.19
CA TYR A 102 -17.45 -2.80 9.25
C TYR A 102 -18.72 -2.41 8.49
N GLU A 103 -18.83 -1.14 8.14
CA GLU A 103 -19.90 -0.58 7.31
C GLU A 103 -19.34 0.49 6.38
N ALA A 104 -20.02 0.74 5.26
CA ALA A 104 -19.63 1.79 4.33
C ALA A 104 -19.62 3.16 5.02
N TYR A 105 -18.63 3.98 4.68
CA TYR A 105 -18.53 5.35 5.19
C TYR A 105 -18.40 6.30 4.00
N ALA A 106 -19.18 7.38 4.03
CA ALA A 106 -19.08 8.40 3.00
C ALA A 106 -17.70 9.06 3.08
N ASP A 107 -17.05 9.24 1.93
CA ASP A 107 -15.78 9.94 1.85
C ASP A 107 -15.95 11.36 2.43
N PRO A 108 -15.20 11.75 3.48
CA PRO A 108 -15.40 13.03 4.14
C PRO A 108 -14.99 14.23 3.29
N THR A 109 -14.27 14.01 2.18
CA THR A 109 -13.81 15.06 1.26
C THR A 109 -14.81 15.32 0.13
N SER A 110 -15.48 14.29 -0.38
CA SER A 110 -16.42 14.39 -1.50
C SER A 110 -17.88 14.17 -1.11
N GLY A 111 -18.16 13.54 0.03
CA GLY A 111 -19.50 13.10 0.46
C GLY A 111 -20.02 11.86 -0.28
N THR A 112 -19.26 11.31 -1.23
CA THR A 112 -19.67 10.14 -2.01
C THR A 112 -19.46 8.84 -1.24
N ILE A 113 -20.23 7.81 -1.54
CA ILE A 113 -20.17 6.50 -0.87
C ILE A 113 -20.16 5.36 -1.88
N ASN A 114 -19.61 4.22 -1.47
CA ASN A 114 -19.62 2.97 -2.23
C ASN A 114 -20.24 1.88 -1.36
N THR A 115 -21.48 1.50 -1.66
CA THR A 115 -22.26 0.53 -0.88
C THR A 115 -22.56 -0.78 -1.62
N ILE A 116 -22.29 -0.82 -2.92
CA ILE A 116 -22.63 -1.93 -3.81
C ILE A 116 -21.55 -2.06 -4.89
N SER A 117 -21.17 -3.28 -5.26
CA SER A 117 -20.21 -3.55 -6.34
C SER A 117 -20.82 -4.36 -7.48
N SER A 118 -21.86 -5.16 -7.22
CA SER A 118 -22.50 -6.07 -8.18
C SER A 118 -23.09 -5.41 -9.42
N THR A 119 -23.40 -4.12 -9.35
CA THR A 119 -23.93 -3.34 -10.47
C THR A 119 -22.84 -2.64 -11.29
N LYS A 120 -21.57 -2.74 -10.86
CA LYS A 120 -20.43 -1.97 -11.42
C LYS A 120 -19.47 -2.82 -12.26
N THR A 121 -19.64 -4.14 -12.24
CA THR A 121 -18.86 -5.14 -13.00
C THR A 121 -19.69 -6.41 -13.20
N ASN A 122 -19.39 -7.21 -14.22
CA ASN A 122 -20.00 -8.52 -14.45
C ASN A 122 -19.29 -9.69 -13.73
N PHE A 123 -18.41 -9.43 -12.76
CA PHE A 123 -17.66 -10.46 -12.03
C PHE A 123 -18.51 -11.63 -11.53
N TRP A 124 -19.66 -11.35 -10.91
CA TRP A 124 -20.55 -12.38 -10.35
C TRP A 124 -21.20 -13.28 -11.41
N ASP A 125 -21.28 -12.84 -12.67
CA ASP A 125 -21.76 -13.68 -13.78
C ASP A 125 -20.73 -14.76 -14.18
N TYR A 126 -19.45 -14.53 -13.88
CA TYR A 126 -18.34 -15.35 -14.35
C TYR A 126 -17.54 -16.02 -13.23
N VAL A 127 -17.77 -15.67 -11.96
CA VAL A 127 -17.02 -16.20 -10.81
C VAL A 127 -17.06 -17.73 -10.73
N ASP A 128 -18.18 -18.37 -11.06
CA ASP A 128 -18.28 -19.83 -11.09
C ASP A 128 -17.36 -20.44 -12.16
N ARG A 129 -17.31 -19.86 -13.36
CA ARG A 129 -16.45 -20.36 -14.45
C ARG A 129 -14.97 -20.09 -14.18
N LEU A 130 -14.65 -18.98 -13.54
CA LEU A 130 -13.28 -18.55 -13.24
C LEU A 130 -12.72 -19.29 -12.02
N PHE A 131 -13.45 -19.31 -10.91
CA PHE A 131 -12.98 -19.75 -9.60
C PHE A 131 -13.67 -21.02 -9.09
N ASN A 132 -14.66 -21.57 -9.81
CA ASN A 132 -15.43 -22.75 -9.41
C ASN A 132 -16.11 -22.55 -8.04
N VAL A 133 -16.63 -21.34 -7.81
CA VAL A 133 -17.37 -20.93 -6.62
C VAL A 133 -18.62 -20.16 -7.04
N SER A 134 -19.75 -20.48 -6.43
CA SER A 134 -20.97 -19.68 -6.57
C SER A 134 -21.04 -18.62 -5.47
N LEU A 135 -21.14 -17.35 -5.84
CA LEU A 135 -21.29 -16.24 -4.92
C LEU A 135 -22.60 -15.51 -5.18
N SER A 136 -23.24 -15.05 -4.11
CA SER A 136 -24.31 -14.06 -4.22
C SER A 136 -23.74 -12.71 -4.67
N PRO A 137 -24.52 -11.87 -5.38
CA PRO A 137 -24.14 -10.49 -5.66
C PRO A 137 -23.63 -9.78 -4.40
N ASP A 138 -22.56 -8.99 -4.55
CA ASP A 138 -21.88 -8.25 -3.49
C ASP A 138 -21.16 -9.09 -2.44
N TYR A 139 -21.16 -10.42 -2.53
CA TYR A 139 -20.33 -11.28 -1.68
C TYR A 139 -19.04 -11.68 -2.40
N GLY A 140 -17.92 -11.66 -1.69
CA GLY A 140 -16.59 -11.83 -2.27
C GLY A 140 -15.95 -13.19 -2.03
N LEU A 141 -14.86 -13.44 -2.76
CA LEU A 141 -14.08 -14.68 -2.66
C LEU A 141 -13.20 -14.65 -1.42
N ASN A 142 -13.33 -15.60 -0.50
CA ASN A 142 -12.33 -15.82 0.54
C ASN A 142 -11.37 -16.92 0.10
N LEU A 143 -10.09 -16.58 -0.09
CA LEU A 143 -9.10 -17.50 -0.61
C LEU A 143 -8.56 -18.45 0.48
N SER A 144 -8.59 -18.03 1.74
CA SER A 144 -8.14 -18.84 2.88
C SER A 144 -9.22 -19.82 3.38
N ASP A 145 -10.49 -19.42 3.40
CA ASP A 145 -11.63 -20.24 3.79
C ASP A 145 -12.84 -20.00 2.87
N PRO A 146 -13.03 -20.82 1.81
CA PRO A 146 -14.14 -20.67 0.87
C PRO A 146 -15.54 -20.85 1.47
N THR A 147 -15.66 -21.31 2.73
CA THR A 147 -16.96 -21.43 3.41
C THR A 147 -17.44 -20.12 4.01
N VAL A 148 -16.55 -19.12 4.10
CA VAL A 148 -16.83 -17.78 4.61
C VAL A 148 -16.80 -16.80 3.45
N SER A 149 -17.71 -15.84 3.44
CA SER A 149 -17.71 -14.76 2.46
C SER A 149 -18.17 -13.46 3.11
N TYR A 150 -17.55 -12.36 2.68
CA TYR A 150 -17.80 -11.03 3.23
C TYR A 150 -18.46 -10.15 2.16
N PRO A 151 -19.51 -9.39 2.54
CA PRO A 151 -20.18 -8.51 1.60
C PRO A 151 -19.36 -7.26 1.29
N THR A 152 -19.60 -6.63 0.14
CA THR A 152 -19.24 -5.22 -0.08
C THR A 152 -19.78 -4.40 1.10
N PRO A 153 -19.01 -3.44 1.65
CA PRO A 153 -19.48 -2.66 2.79
C PRO A 153 -20.80 -1.97 2.41
N GLY A 154 -21.85 -2.20 3.20
CA GLY A 154 -23.16 -1.57 3.00
C GLY A 154 -23.53 -0.67 4.18
N SER A 155 -24.80 -0.25 4.23
CA SER A 155 -25.37 0.45 5.39
C SER A 155 -25.64 -0.46 6.59
N THR A 156 -25.67 -1.78 6.37
CA THR A 156 -25.80 -2.78 7.43
C THR A 156 -24.40 -3.24 7.84
N PRO A 157 -24.02 -3.11 9.13
CA PRO A 157 -22.71 -3.55 9.58
C PRO A 157 -22.50 -5.06 9.35
N ALA A 158 -21.40 -5.41 8.70
CA ALA A 158 -20.97 -6.79 8.48
C ALA A 158 -19.96 -7.20 9.56
N GLU A 159 -20.12 -8.39 10.13
CA GLU A 159 -19.26 -8.91 11.20
C GLU A 159 -17.92 -9.43 10.64
N MET A 160 -16.82 -9.10 11.32
CA MET A 160 -15.48 -9.62 11.05
C MET A 160 -15.23 -10.87 11.89
N GLN A 161 -14.39 -11.79 11.39
CA GLN A 161 -14.03 -13.01 12.11
C GLN A 161 -12.70 -12.83 12.84
N PHE A 162 -12.56 -13.40 14.04
CA PHE A 162 -11.28 -13.38 14.74
C PHE A 162 -10.33 -14.46 14.22
N ASN A 163 -9.18 -14.05 13.70
CA ASN A 163 -8.08 -14.91 13.29
C ASN A 163 -7.15 -15.21 14.47
N GLN A 164 -7.16 -16.45 14.95
CA GLN A 164 -6.36 -16.86 16.12
C GLN A 164 -4.86 -16.96 15.80
N THR A 165 -4.51 -17.28 14.56
CA THR A 165 -3.10 -17.39 14.12
C THR A 165 -2.41 -16.03 14.19
N HIS A 166 -3.08 -14.99 13.71
CA HIS A 166 -2.52 -13.66 13.60
C HIS A 166 -2.93 -12.69 14.73
N ASN A 167 -3.90 -13.08 15.57
CA ASN A 167 -4.45 -12.27 16.66
C ASN A 167 -5.03 -10.93 16.19
N TRP A 168 -5.90 -10.99 15.18
CA TRP A 168 -6.66 -9.85 14.67
C TRP A 168 -8.08 -10.26 14.28
N TRP A 169 -8.94 -9.28 14.06
CA TRP A 169 -10.21 -9.45 13.38
C TRP A 169 -10.00 -9.24 11.88
N GLU A 170 -10.61 -10.06 11.03
CA GLU A 170 -10.47 -9.98 9.58
C GLU A 170 -11.80 -10.11 8.83
N ALA A 171 -11.83 -9.46 7.68
CA ALA A 171 -12.76 -9.72 6.60
C ALA A 171 -11.93 -9.83 5.32
N GLU A 172 -11.69 -11.07 4.89
CA GLU A 172 -10.87 -11.40 3.72
C GLU A 172 -11.72 -11.40 2.44
N GLY A 173 -11.23 -10.77 1.38
CA GLY A 173 -11.85 -10.85 0.07
C GLY A 173 -13.12 -10.06 -0.11
N ILE A 174 -13.22 -8.90 0.53
CA ILE A 174 -14.31 -7.94 0.35
C ILE A 174 -14.32 -7.47 -1.13
N PRO A 175 -15.40 -7.64 -1.90
CA PRO A 175 -15.41 -7.35 -3.33
C PRO A 175 -15.73 -5.86 -3.57
N VAL A 176 -14.76 -4.99 -3.31
CA VAL A 176 -14.91 -3.54 -3.52
C VAL A 176 -14.49 -3.17 -4.95
N THR A 177 -15.19 -2.20 -5.55
CA THR A 177 -14.86 -1.65 -6.88
C THR A 177 -14.46 -0.17 -6.79
N PRO A 178 -13.70 0.39 -7.75
CA PRO A 178 -13.21 1.76 -7.67
C PRO A 178 -14.25 2.82 -8.12
N TYR A 179 -15.53 2.57 -7.85
CA TYR A 179 -16.64 3.43 -8.25
C TYR A 179 -17.62 3.61 -7.09
N ASN A 180 -18.00 4.85 -6.82
CA ASN A 180 -19.09 5.18 -5.91
C ASN A 180 -20.44 4.78 -6.50
N ASP A 181 -21.49 4.86 -5.69
CA ASP A 181 -22.85 4.47 -6.08
C ASP A 181 -23.47 5.41 -7.13
N ASP A 182 -22.98 6.65 -7.21
CA ASP A 182 -23.32 7.60 -8.27
C ASP A 182 -22.51 7.39 -9.58
N GLY A 183 -21.65 6.37 -9.61
CA GLY A 183 -20.79 6.04 -10.74
C GLY A 183 -19.49 6.84 -10.81
N THR A 184 -19.26 7.82 -9.92
CA THR A 184 -18.01 8.57 -9.88
C THR A 184 -16.84 7.69 -9.44
N LYS A 185 -15.64 8.01 -9.94
CA LYS A 185 -14.43 7.24 -9.64
C LYS A 185 -13.98 7.47 -8.20
N ASN A 186 -13.71 6.38 -7.47
CA ASN A 186 -13.15 6.43 -6.13
C ASN A 186 -12.25 5.23 -5.87
N TYR A 187 -10.94 5.44 -5.85
CA TYR A 187 -9.95 4.41 -5.59
C TYR A 187 -9.70 4.13 -4.11
N TYR A 188 -10.29 4.93 -3.22
CA TYR A 188 -10.14 4.81 -1.77
C TYR A 188 -11.50 4.80 -1.05
N PRO A 189 -12.42 3.87 -1.40
CA PRO A 189 -13.65 3.67 -0.65
C PRO A 189 -13.40 3.55 0.85
N MET A 190 -14.24 4.20 1.63
CA MET A 190 -14.07 4.30 3.08
C MET A 190 -15.00 3.34 3.81
N VAL A 191 -14.50 2.79 4.91
CA VAL A 191 -15.28 2.01 5.87
C VAL A 191 -15.10 2.55 7.27
N LYS A 192 -16.16 2.45 8.07
CA LYS A 192 -16.11 2.64 9.51
C LYS A 192 -16.06 1.27 10.16
N VAL A 193 -15.11 1.08 11.08
CA VAL A 193 -14.92 -0.16 11.83
C VAL A 193 -15.32 0.09 13.28
N VAL A 194 -16.21 -0.75 13.81
CA VAL A 194 -16.81 -0.56 15.14
C VAL A 194 -16.63 -1.82 15.98
N ALA A 195 -16.06 -1.65 17.18
CA ALA A 195 -15.99 -2.70 18.19
C ALA A 195 -17.14 -2.52 19.20
N ARG A 196 -17.85 -3.61 19.49
CA ARG A 196 -19.01 -3.64 20.41
C ARG A 196 -18.84 -4.73 21.45
N ASP A 197 -19.36 -4.51 22.65
CA ASP A 197 -19.53 -5.60 23.62
C ASP A 197 -20.65 -6.57 23.19
N LEU A 198 -20.84 -7.66 23.95
CA LEU A 198 -21.88 -8.64 23.64
C LEU A 198 -23.31 -8.12 23.82
N ASN A 199 -23.50 -6.98 24.49
CA ASN A 199 -24.79 -6.29 24.64
C ASN A 199 -25.05 -5.29 23.50
N GLY A 200 -24.10 -5.12 22.58
CA GLY A 200 -24.19 -4.19 21.45
C GLY A 200 -23.68 -2.76 21.75
N GLN A 201 -23.20 -2.48 22.97
CA GLN A 201 -22.64 -1.18 23.33
C GLN A 201 -21.35 -0.92 22.54
N VAL A 202 -21.25 0.25 21.90
CA VAL A 202 -20.01 0.69 21.23
C VAL A 202 -18.92 0.86 22.27
N LEU A 203 -17.79 0.17 22.05
CA LEU A 203 -16.58 0.33 22.85
C LEU A 203 -15.61 1.33 22.21
N ALA A 204 -15.43 1.25 20.89
CA ALA A 204 -14.59 2.14 20.10
C ALA A 204 -14.95 2.05 18.60
N GLU A 205 -14.58 3.07 17.84
CA GLU A 205 -14.67 3.07 16.37
C GLU A 205 -13.41 3.69 15.73
N THR A 206 -13.20 3.40 14.45
CA THR A 206 -12.15 3.99 13.62
C THR A 206 -12.58 3.96 12.15
N TYR A 207 -11.76 4.52 11.27
CA TYR A 207 -12.01 4.61 9.83
C TYR A 207 -10.83 4.04 9.05
N ALA A 208 -11.10 3.29 7.98
CA ALA A 208 -10.07 2.74 7.11
C ALA A 208 -10.50 2.88 5.64
N VAL A 209 -9.50 2.92 4.75
CA VAL A 209 -9.73 2.79 3.31
C VAL A 209 -9.70 1.31 2.90
N LEU A 210 -10.52 0.94 1.92
CA LEU A 210 -10.45 -0.31 1.15
C LEU A 210 -10.01 0.01 -0.28
N PRO A 211 -8.72 0.33 -0.48
CA PRO A 211 -8.22 0.87 -1.73
C PRO A 211 -8.21 -0.19 -2.82
N VAL A 212 -8.84 0.12 -3.95
CA VAL A 212 -8.93 -0.76 -5.12
C VAL A 212 -8.75 0.05 -6.40
N SER A 213 -8.13 -0.57 -7.41
CA SER A 213 -7.82 0.05 -8.68
C SER A 213 -8.10 -0.89 -9.84
N ASP A 214 -8.59 -0.33 -10.94
CA ASP A 214 -8.71 -0.95 -12.26
C ASP A 214 -7.78 -0.28 -13.29
N GLU A 215 -6.72 0.40 -12.83
CA GLU A 215 -5.76 1.12 -13.70
C GLU A 215 -4.71 0.22 -14.37
N LEU A 216 -5.04 -1.04 -14.69
CA LEU A 216 -4.15 -1.86 -15.50
C LEU A 216 -4.12 -1.29 -16.93
N ASP A 217 -3.00 -0.70 -17.33
CA ASP A 217 -2.84 0.06 -18.58
C ASP A 217 -2.46 -0.83 -19.79
N CYS A 218 -2.95 -2.07 -19.81
CA CYS A 218 -2.67 -3.02 -20.90
C CYS A 218 -3.13 -2.50 -22.27
N SER A 219 -4.21 -1.70 -22.27
CA SER A 219 -4.80 -1.12 -23.48
C SER A 219 -3.85 -0.18 -24.23
N SER A 220 -2.89 0.46 -23.55
CA SER A 220 -1.90 1.35 -24.16
C SER A 220 -1.02 0.67 -25.21
N CYS A 221 -0.90 -0.66 -25.18
CA CYS A 221 -0.23 -1.44 -26.22
C CYS A 221 -1.17 -2.43 -26.92
N HIS A 222 -2.04 -3.11 -26.17
CA HIS A 222 -2.82 -4.24 -26.68
C HIS A 222 -4.18 -3.87 -27.27
N SER A 223 -4.63 -2.61 -27.18
CA SER A 223 -5.85 -2.19 -27.88
C SER A 223 -5.59 -2.08 -29.38
N SER A 224 -6.60 -2.43 -30.18
CA SER A 224 -6.65 -2.21 -31.62
C SER A 224 -6.49 -0.73 -32.00
N LEU A 225 -6.81 0.18 -31.08
CA LEU A 225 -6.71 1.63 -31.24
C LEU A 225 -5.40 2.23 -30.70
N SER A 226 -4.49 1.42 -30.13
CA SER A 226 -3.26 1.92 -29.50
C SER A 226 -2.26 2.54 -30.49
N GLY A 227 -2.32 2.10 -31.75
CA GLY A 227 -1.29 2.41 -32.75
C GLY A 227 0.06 1.69 -32.50
N TYR A 228 0.14 0.84 -31.48
CA TYR A 228 1.38 0.18 -31.06
C TYR A 228 1.58 -1.16 -31.79
N ASN A 229 2.20 -1.10 -32.98
CA ASN A 229 2.31 -2.27 -33.86
C ASN A 229 3.17 -3.43 -33.31
N ASP A 230 4.07 -3.18 -32.37
CA ASP A 230 4.91 -4.24 -31.77
C ASP A 230 4.08 -5.24 -30.93
N ALA A 231 2.89 -4.84 -30.48
CA ALA A 231 1.95 -5.71 -29.77
C ALA A 231 0.86 -6.32 -30.68
N LYS A 232 0.85 -5.98 -31.97
CA LYS A 232 -0.17 -6.44 -32.91
C LYS A 232 0.02 -7.93 -33.24
N PRO A 233 -0.99 -8.79 -33.03
CA PRO A 233 -0.93 -10.17 -33.51
C PRO A 233 -0.73 -10.24 -35.03
N SER A 234 -0.04 -11.26 -35.51
CA SER A 234 0.23 -11.49 -36.94
C SER A 234 -1.04 -11.65 -37.77
N SER A 235 -2.10 -12.22 -37.19
CA SER A 235 -3.44 -12.32 -37.80
C SER A 235 -4.23 -10.99 -37.77
N GLY A 236 -3.64 -9.94 -37.21
CA GLY A 236 -4.25 -8.64 -37.03
C GLY A 236 -5.01 -8.49 -35.72
N TRP A 237 -5.37 -7.24 -35.45
CA TRP A 237 -6.20 -6.83 -34.33
C TRP A 237 -7.61 -7.44 -34.41
N VAL A 238 -8.21 -7.71 -33.26
CA VAL A 238 -9.58 -8.23 -33.14
C VAL A 238 -10.60 -7.16 -33.54
N ASN A 239 -10.40 -5.90 -33.11
CA ASN A 239 -11.32 -4.78 -33.29
C ASN A 239 -12.71 -5.03 -32.68
N ASP A 240 -12.74 -5.48 -31.43
CA ASP A 240 -14.01 -5.63 -30.71
C ASP A 240 -14.64 -4.24 -30.45
N PRO A 241 -15.96 -4.07 -30.60
CA PRO A 241 -16.63 -2.79 -30.32
C PRO A 241 -16.58 -2.39 -28.84
N ASP A 242 -16.43 -3.34 -27.91
CA ASP A 242 -16.18 -3.06 -26.51
C ASP A 242 -14.68 -2.86 -26.27
N PRO A 243 -14.23 -1.65 -25.89
CA PRO A 243 -12.82 -1.36 -25.71
C PRO A 243 -12.13 -2.26 -24.69
N GLU A 244 -12.85 -2.71 -23.64
CA GLU A 244 -12.26 -3.55 -22.61
C GLU A 244 -12.07 -4.99 -23.09
N LYS A 245 -13.02 -5.50 -23.88
CA LYS A 245 -12.89 -6.83 -24.50
C LYS A 245 -11.85 -6.85 -25.60
N ASP A 246 -11.74 -5.77 -26.37
CA ASP A 246 -10.81 -5.63 -27.49
C ASP A 246 -9.37 -5.93 -27.09
N TRP A 247 -8.83 -5.20 -26.11
CA TRP A 247 -7.45 -5.41 -25.68
C TRP A 247 -7.25 -6.77 -24.99
N LYS A 248 -8.27 -7.30 -24.29
CA LYS A 248 -8.20 -8.62 -23.65
C LYS A 248 -8.13 -9.75 -24.69
N LEU A 249 -8.98 -9.69 -25.72
CA LEU A 249 -8.99 -10.64 -26.84
C LEU A 249 -7.68 -10.57 -27.64
N ASN A 250 -7.15 -9.37 -27.87
CA ASN A 250 -5.84 -9.19 -28.50
C ASN A 250 -4.69 -9.80 -27.69
N ILE A 251 -4.74 -9.72 -26.35
CA ILE A 251 -3.77 -10.40 -25.48
C ILE A 251 -3.85 -11.91 -25.65
N LEU A 252 -5.06 -12.51 -25.61
CA LEU A 252 -5.20 -13.96 -25.80
C LEU A 252 -4.69 -14.41 -27.18
N ARG A 253 -5.02 -13.64 -28.22
CA ARG A 253 -4.54 -13.91 -29.58
C ARG A 253 -3.02 -13.86 -29.69
N LEU A 254 -2.39 -12.84 -29.09
CA LEU A 254 -0.92 -12.74 -29.08
C LEU A 254 -0.30 -13.83 -28.20
N HIS A 255 -0.95 -14.18 -27.08
CA HIS A 255 -0.52 -15.26 -26.20
C HIS A 255 -0.47 -16.59 -26.97
N ASP A 256 -1.54 -16.92 -27.68
CA ASP A 256 -1.66 -18.15 -28.46
C ASP A 256 -0.70 -18.17 -29.64
N GLU A 257 -0.44 -17.04 -30.30
CA GLU A 257 0.60 -16.96 -31.34
C GLU A 257 1.98 -17.34 -30.79
N LYS A 258 2.30 -16.89 -29.57
CA LYS A 258 3.60 -17.18 -28.94
C LYS A 258 3.63 -18.54 -28.26
N ASN A 259 2.48 -19.12 -27.93
CA ASN A 259 2.33 -20.38 -27.21
C ASN A 259 1.19 -21.23 -27.82
N PRO A 260 1.33 -21.69 -29.08
CA PRO A 260 0.23 -22.30 -29.84
C PRO A 260 -0.31 -23.58 -29.18
N ASP A 261 0.54 -24.31 -28.46
CA ASP A 261 0.18 -25.56 -27.79
C ASP A 261 -0.03 -25.37 -26.28
N ALA A 262 -0.34 -24.16 -25.79
CA ALA A 262 -0.43 -23.87 -24.36
C ALA A 262 -1.39 -24.81 -23.62
N ILE A 263 -2.59 -25.05 -24.15
CA ILE A 263 -3.60 -25.94 -23.53
C ILE A 263 -3.08 -27.38 -23.48
N ALA A 264 -2.50 -27.89 -24.57
CA ALA A 264 -2.00 -29.26 -24.65
C ALA A 264 -0.75 -29.47 -23.77
N SER A 265 0.23 -28.58 -23.87
CA SER A 265 1.50 -28.65 -23.12
C SER A 265 1.33 -28.53 -21.61
N THR A 266 0.28 -27.84 -21.15
CA THR A 266 -0.07 -27.72 -19.73
C THR A 266 -1.12 -28.75 -19.28
N SER A 267 -1.57 -29.64 -20.17
CA SER A 267 -2.63 -30.63 -19.91
C SER A 267 -3.96 -30.02 -19.44
N MET A 268 -4.30 -28.83 -19.93
CA MET A 268 -5.49 -28.07 -19.52
C MET A 268 -6.73 -28.32 -20.39
N GLY A 269 -6.67 -29.27 -21.33
CA GLY A 269 -7.77 -29.56 -22.27
C GLY A 269 -9.05 -30.10 -21.62
N SER A 270 -9.01 -30.55 -20.37
CA SER A 270 -10.22 -30.89 -19.60
C SER A 270 -10.94 -29.66 -19.04
N LYS A 271 -10.22 -28.54 -18.86
CA LYS A 271 -10.79 -27.28 -18.35
C LYS A 271 -11.15 -26.32 -19.48
N TYR A 272 -10.25 -26.12 -20.44
CA TYR A 272 -10.44 -25.16 -21.53
C TYR A 272 -10.74 -25.87 -22.84
N GLN A 273 -11.90 -25.57 -23.42
CA GLN A 273 -12.37 -26.14 -24.69
C GLN A 273 -11.84 -25.37 -25.88
N GLY A 274 -11.81 -26.00 -27.06
CA GLY A 274 -11.33 -25.35 -28.28
C GLY A 274 -9.86 -25.60 -28.57
N LYS A 275 -9.36 -24.94 -29.62
CA LYS A 275 -7.99 -25.17 -30.14
C LYS A 275 -6.92 -24.41 -29.35
N ASN A 276 -7.27 -23.26 -28.80
CA ASN A 276 -6.39 -22.36 -28.06
C ASN A 276 -7.24 -21.44 -27.15
N LEU A 277 -6.61 -20.59 -26.33
CA LEU A 277 -7.32 -19.80 -25.33
C LEU A 277 -8.27 -18.75 -25.95
N PHE A 278 -7.89 -18.17 -27.09
CA PHE A 278 -8.76 -17.27 -27.84
C PHE A 278 -10.03 -17.99 -28.30
N ASP A 279 -9.91 -19.18 -28.89
CA ASP A 279 -11.04 -20.00 -29.35
C ASP A 279 -11.94 -20.46 -28.18
N THR A 280 -11.34 -20.75 -27.01
CA THR A 280 -12.09 -21.03 -25.77
C THR A 280 -13.08 -19.91 -25.44
N VAL A 281 -12.65 -18.66 -25.57
CA VAL A 281 -13.50 -17.50 -25.29
C VAL A 281 -14.48 -17.25 -26.44
N ASP A 282 -13.98 -17.20 -27.67
CA ASP A 282 -14.74 -16.78 -28.85
C ASP A 282 -15.83 -17.79 -29.25
N SER A 283 -15.50 -19.08 -29.25
CA SER A 283 -16.41 -20.14 -29.70
C SER A 283 -17.24 -20.76 -28.57
N TYR A 284 -16.71 -20.77 -27.34
CA TYR A 284 -17.35 -21.47 -26.20
C TYR A 284 -17.81 -20.53 -25.07
N TYR A 285 -17.60 -19.22 -25.21
CA TYR A 285 -17.98 -18.22 -24.21
C TYR A 285 -17.43 -18.54 -22.81
N GLN A 286 -16.27 -19.17 -22.74
CA GLN A 286 -15.64 -19.59 -21.50
C GLN A 286 -14.48 -18.65 -21.15
N PRO A 287 -14.55 -17.88 -20.06
CA PRO A 287 -13.47 -16.98 -19.67
C PRO A 287 -12.25 -17.77 -19.18
N ILE A 288 -11.07 -17.17 -19.32
CA ILE A 288 -9.79 -17.75 -18.88
C ILE A 288 -9.38 -17.18 -17.52
N LEU A 289 -9.20 -18.01 -16.50
CA LEU A 289 -8.47 -17.60 -15.30
C LEU A 289 -6.97 -17.82 -15.55
N CYS A 290 -6.19 -16.75 -15.70
CA CYS A 290 -4.76 -16.84 -15.99
C CYS A 290 -4.02 -17.71 -14.95
N ALA A 291 -4.50 -17.67 -13.71
CA ALA A 291 -3.95 -18.37 -12.56
C ALA A 291 -4.19 -19.89 -12.55
N ASP A 292 -5.00 -20.42 -13.47
CA ASP A 292 -5.15 -21.86 -13.69
C ASP A 292 -3.90 -22.47 -14.29
N CYS A 293 -3.34 -21.81 -15.31
CA CYS A 293 -2.11 -22.24 -15.95
C CYS A 293 -0.90 -21.69 -15.20
N HIS A 294 -0.91 -20.42 -14.84
CA HIS A 294 0.23 -19.75 -14.21
C HIS A 294 0.07 -19.67 -12.70
N SER A 295 0.97 -20.30 -11.92
CA SER A 295 0.87 -20.26 -10.46
C SER A 295 0.86 -18.84 -9.90
N SER A 296 0.02 -18.60 -8.89
CA SER A 296 -0.18 -17.27 -8.29
C SER A 296 -0.30 -17.36 -6.78
N ASN A 297 0.67 -16.79 -6.07
CA ASN A 297 0.60 -16.67 -4.62
C ASN A 297 -0.45 -15.64 -4.15
N ALA A 298 -0.85 -14.69 -5.01
CA ALA A 298 -1.94 -13.76 -4.69
C ALA A 298 -3.31 -14.46 -4.68
N LEU A 299 -3.51 -15.43 -5.59
CA LEU A 299 -4.75 -16.20 -5.70
C LEU A 299 -4.66 -17.59 -5.04
N GLN A 300 -3.54 -17.88 -4.37
CA GLN A 300 -3.23 -19.18 -3.76
C GLN A 300 -3.36 -20.38 -4.74
N THR A 301 -3.08 -20.16 -6.04
CA THR A 301 -3.18 -21.21 -7.06
C THR A 301 -1.82 -21.85 -7.36
N LYS A 302 -1.84 -23.18 -7.55
CA LYS A 302 -0.64 -23.94 -7.92
C LYS A 302 -0.21 -23.77 -9.37
N GLY A 303 -1.13 -23.35 -10.25
CA GLY A 303 -0.92 -23.36 -11.69
C GLY A 303 -0.80 -24.77 -12.29
N ALA A 304 -0.65 -24.83 -13.60
CA ALA A 304 -0.42 -26.05 -14.33
C ALA A 304 1.08 -26.38 -14.42
N ASN A 305 1.40 -27.67 -14.51
CA ASN A 305 2.77 -28.12 -14.66
C ASN A 305 3.38 -27.58 -15.97
N GLY A 306 4.65 -27.16 -15.91
CA GLY A 306 5.39 -26.66 -17.07
C GLY A 306 5.19 -25.16 -17.36
N ALA A 307 4.17 -24.52 -16.79
CA ALA A 307 3.99 -23.07 -16.90
C ALA A 307 4.79 -22.32 -15.83
N PRO A 308 5.45 -21.19 -16.17
CA PRO A 308 6.04 -20.31 -15.15
C PRO A 308 4.95 -19.65 -14.29
N SER A 309 5.30 -19.24 -13.08
CA SER A 309 4.41 -18.43 -12.23
C SER A 309 3.96 -17.15 -12.95
N LEU A 310 2.77 -16.65 -12.62
CA LEU A 310 2.18 -15.51 -13.32
C LEU A 310 3.06 -14.26 -13.21
N THR A 311 3.63 -14.02 -12.02
CA THR A 311 4.63 -12.97 -11.79
C THR A 311 5.79 -13.12 -12.77
N ARG A 312 6.36 -14.31 -12.95
CA ARG A 312 7.48 -14.48 -13.87
C ARG A 312 7.06 -14.34 -15.34
N ALA A 313 5.93 -14.92 -15.71
CA ALA A 313 5.43 -14.94 -17.08
C ALA A 313 5.25 -13.51 -17.62
N ILE A 314 4.56 -12.66 -16.84
CA ILE A 314 4.27 -11.28 -17.22
C ILE A 314 5.56 -10.44 -17.21
N HIS A 315 6.29 -10.40 -16.09
CA HIS A 315 7.45 -9.49 -15.99
C HIS A 315 8.57 -9.85 -16.97
N LYS A 316 8.88 -11.15 -17.15
CA LYS A 316 9.93 -11.58 -18.09
C LYS A 316 9.60 -11.18 -19.52
N ARG A 317 8.32 -11.28 -19.92
CA ARG A 317 7.90 -10.94 -21.27
C ARG A 317 7.97 -9.44 -21.52
N HIS A 318 7.59 -8.64 -20.53
CA HIS A 318 7.48 -7.19 -20.66
C HIS A 318 8.78 -6.44 -20.42
N SER A 319 9.80 -7.02 -19.78
CA SER A 319 11.07 -6.32 -19.50
C SER A 319 11.71 -5.70 -20.76
N SER A 320 11.69 -6.42 -21.87
CA SER A 320 12.24 -5.96 -23.16
C SER A 320 11.28 -5.10 -24.01
N VAL A 321 10.01 -4.97 -23.60
CA VAL A 321 9.00 -4.20 -24.35
C VAL A 321 9.26 -2.72 -24.16
N LYS A 322 9.15 -1.95 -25.25
CA LYS A 322 9.25 -0.50 -25.18
C LYS A 322 7.95 0.10 -24.66
N ASP A 323 8.10 1.02 -23.74
CA ASP A 323 7.01 1.87 -23.28
C ASP A 323 6.60 2.83 -24.41
N PRO A 324 5.29 2.93 -24.74
CA PRO A 324 4.83 3.74 -25.87
C PRO A 324 5.08 5.23 -25.68
N ASP A 325 5.10 5.73 -24.44
CA ASP A 325 5.26 7.16 -24.16
C ASP A 325 6.74 7.59 -24.15
N THR A 326 7.63 6.74 -23.62
CA THR A 326 9.04 7.08 -23.43
C THR A 326 9.98 6.48 -24.50
N GLY A 327 9.53 5.43 -25.21
CA GLY A 327 10.33 4.69 -26.19
C GLY A 327 11.46 3.84 -25.58
N LYS A 328 11.62 3.85 -24.26
CA LYS A 328 12.59 3.04 -23.51
C LYS A 328 12.02 1.66 -23.22
N THR A 329 12.87 0.65 -23.02
CA THR A 329 12.38 -0.65 -22.52
C THR A 329 11.89 -0.48 -21.09
N LEU A 330 10.82 -1.18 -20.72
CA LEU A 330 10.25 -1.12 -19.36
C LEU A 330 11.28 -1.48 -18.28
N ASP A 331 12.25 -2.35 -18.59
CA ASP A 331 13.34 -2.69 -17.67
C ASP A 331 14.35 -1.55 -17.44
N SER A 332 14.49 -0.63 -18.40
CA SER A 332 15.45 0.48 -18.34
C SER A 332 14.90 1.76 -17.71
N ILE A 333 13.60 1.77 -17.39
CA ILE A 333 12.95 2.89 -16.71
C ILE A 333 13.17 2.74 -15.20
N ASN A 334 13.85 3.74 -14.62
CA ASN A 334 14.32 3.73 -13.23
C ASN A 334 13.40 4.45 -12.26
N ASP A 335 12.15 4.68 -12.64
CA ASP A 335 11.10 5.25 -11.80
C ASP A 335 9.82 4.42 -11.92
N ARG A 336 8.86 4.64 -11.02
CA ARG A 336 7.64 3.84 -10.93
C ARG A 336 6.75 3.86 -12.18
N THR A 337 6.98 4.73 -13.17
CA THR A 337 6.15 4.77 -14.39
C THR A 337 6.17 3.43 -15.14
N ALA A 338 7.30 2.72 -15.14
CA ALA A 338 7.42 1.39 -15.72
C ALA A 338 6.46 0.38 -15.06
N CYS A 339 6.42 0.39 -13.72
CA CYS A 339 5.57 -0.51 -12.94
C CYS A 339 4.09 -0.12 -13.05
N TYR A 340 3.80 1.18 -13.13
CA TYR A 340 2.45 1.74 -13.23
C TYR A 340 1.74 1.47 -14.55
N ARG A 341 2.42 0.87 -15.53
CA ARG A 341 1.76 0.31 -16.73
C ARG A 341 0.91 -0.92 -16.44
N CYS A 342 1.32 -1.73 -15.47
CA CYS A 342 0.67 -3.00 -15.18
C CYS A 342 0.13 -3.08 -13.74
N HIS A 343 0.56 -2.18 -12.88
CA HIS A 343 0.10 -2.04 -11.51
C HIS A 343 -0.66 -0.73 -11.33
N PRO A 344 -1.48 -0.59 -10.26
CA PRO A 344 -2.26 0.61 -9.99
C PRO A 344 -1.42 1.87 -10.16
N GLY A 345 -1.84 2.68 -11.14
CA GLY A 345 -1.04 3.70 -11.76
C GLY A 345 -0.90 5.02 -10.98
N SER A 346 -0.54 6.07 -11.72
CA SER A 346 -0.21 7.37 -11.15
C SER A 346 -1.40 8.10 -10.53
N LYS A 347 -2.64 7.85 -10.97
CA LYS A 347 -3.82 8.50 -10.36
C LYS A 347 -4.23 7.81 -9.07
N THR A 348 -4.24 6.47 -9.05
CA THR A 348 -4.48 5.68 -7.82
C THR A 348 -3.35 5.75 -6.82
N ARG A 349 -2.14 6.17 -7.23
CA ARG A 349 -0.97 6.35 -6.36
C ARG A 349 -0.77 5.14 -5.45
N CYS A 350 -0.53 3.96 -6.03
CA CYS A 350 -0.32 2.73 -5.26
C CYS A 350 0.70 2.93 -4.13
N LEU A 351 1.86 3.49 -4.49
CA LEU A 351 2.93 3.86 -3.57
C LEU A 351 2.76 5.31 -3.13
N ARG A 352 1.97 5.51 -2.07
CA ARG A 352 1.60 6.84 -1.53
C ARG A 352 1.98 7.07 -0.08
N GLY A 353 2.47 6.03 0.61
CA GLY A 353 2.97 6.14 1.97
C GLY A 353 4.22 7.02 2.10
N ALA A 354 4.77 7.08 3.31
CA ALA A 354 5.93 7.89 3.66
C ALA A 354 7.15 7.64 2.76
N MET A 355 7.34 6.42 2.26
CA MET A 355 8.41 6.09 1.32
C MET A 355 8.18 6.77 -0.04
N GLY A 356 6.99 6.61 -0.62
CA GLY A 356 6.63 7.24 -1.89
C GLY A 356 6.72 8.77 -1.84
N GLY A 357 6.31 9.38 -0.72
CA GLY A 357 6.43 10.82 -0.49
C GLY A 357 7.86 11.33 -0.24
N ASN A 358 8.85 10.44 -0.11
CA ASN A 358 10.27 10.80 0.05
C ASN A 358 11.11 10.38 -1.17
N ASN A 359 10.49 10.31 -2.37
CA ASN A 359 11.15 9.95 -3.63
C ASN A 359 11.84 8.58 -3.59
N ILE A 360 11.21 7.59 -2.94
CA ILE A 360 11.55 6.18 -3.07
C ILE A 360 10.59 5.58 -4.11
N GLU A 361 11.16 4.88 -5.09
CA GLU A 361 10.46 4.26 -6.21
C GLU A 361 10.18 2.78 -5.95
N CYS A 362 9.35 2.15 -6.79
CA CYS A 362 9.10 0.70 -6.69
C CYS A 362 10.39 -0.11 -6.81
N GLN A 363 11.28 0.32 -7.71
CA GLN A 363 12.55 -0.33 -8.03
C GLN A 363 13.55 -0.25 -6.87
N ASP A 364 13.49 0.78 -6.02
CA ASP A 364 14.36 0.90 -4.85
C ASP A 364 14.13 -0.23 -3.84
N CYS A 365 12.95 -0.86 -3.89
CA CYS A 365 12.50 -1.93 -3.00
C CYS A 365 12.44 -3.29 -3.70
N HIS A 366 11.96 -3.34 -4.95
CA HIS A 366 11.67 -4.58 -5.67
C HIS A 366 12.67 -4.93 -6.77
N GLY A 367 13.46 -3.94 -7.24
CA GLY A 367 14.28 -4.04 -8.43
C GLY A 367 13.50 -3.76 -9.72
N ASP A 368 14.18 -3.88 -10.85
CA ASP A 368 13.60 -3.72 -12.19
C ASP A 368 12.72 -4.92 -12.61
N MET A 369 12.16 -4.87 -13.83
CA MET A 369 11.28 -5.90 -14.38
C MET A 369 11.97 -7.27 -14.44
N SER A 370 13.24 -7.30 -14.82
CA SER A 370 14.05 -8.52 -14.90
C SER A 370 14.28 -9.12 -13.51
N THR A 371 14.45 -8.28 -12.49
CA THR A 371 14.63 -8.66 -11.09
C THR A 371 13.38 -9.34 -10.54
N VAL A 372 12.21 -8.73 -10.76
CA VAL A 372 10.95 -9.32 -10.29
C VAL A 372 10.52 -10.55 -11.10
N ALA A 373 11.13 -10.76 -12.27
CA ALA A 373 10.96 -11.93 -13.14
C ALA A 373 11.92 -13.11 -12.82
N ASP A 374 12.81 -12.98 -11.84
CA ASP A 374 13.77 -14.03 -11.51
C ASP A 374 13.05 -15.35 -11.18
N PRO A 375 13.45 -16.50 -11.78
CA PRO A 375 12.83 -17.80 -11.51
C PRO A 375 12.92 -18.27 -10.05
N ASN A 376 13.90 -17.79 -9.28
CA ASN A 376 14.09 -18.12 -7.88
C ASN A 376 13.25 -17.23 -6.95
N ARG A 377 12.63 -16.18 -7.49
CA ARG A 377 11.76 -15.28 -6.72
C ARG A 377 10.34 -15.81 -6.67
N GLN A 378 9.82 -15.94 -5.47
CA GLN A 378 8.43 -16.24 -5.17
C GLN A 378 7.66 -14.91 -5.09
N GLY A 379 6.96 -14.55 -6.18
CA GLY A 379 6.09 -13.38 -6.22
C GLY A 379 5.14 -13.34 -5.02
N TRP A 380 4.85 -12.15 -4.49
CA TRP A 380 4.03 -11.92 -3.27
C TRP A 380 4.58 -12.46 -1.94
N LEU A 381 5.66 -13.27 -1.95
CA LEU A 381 6.26 -13.85 -0.75
C LEU A 381 7.67 -13.29 -0.49
N ASP A 382 8.51 -13.18 -1.53
CA ASP A 382 9.85 -12.59 -1.44
C ASP A 382 9.79 -11.07 -1.52
N MET A 383 9.29 -10.48 -0.44
CA MET A 383 9.09 -9.04 -0.28
C MET A 383 10.26 -8.37 0.44
N PRO A 384 10.57 -7.10 0.11
CA PRO A 384 11.59 -6.33 0.81
C PRO A 384 11.22 -6.15 2.28
N ALA A 385 12.24 -6.22 3.13
CA ALA A 385 12.09 -6.04 4.57
C ALA A 385 12.67 -4.69 5.04
N CYS A 386 12.06 -4.10 6.06
CA CYS A 386 12.36 -2.75 6.53
C CYS A 386 13.85 -2.57 6.89
N GLN A 387 14.46 -3.59 7.47
CA GLN A 387 15.85 -3.61 7.93
C GLN A 387 16.89 -3.54 6.81
N TYR A 388 16.52 -3.63 5.52
CA TYR A 388 17.45 -3.37 4.43
C TYR A 388 17.71 -1.87 4.22
N CYS A 389 16.75 -1.01 4.59
CA CYS A 389 16.86 0.44 4.56
C CYS A 389 17.05 1.05 5.95
N HIS A 390 16.38 0.50 6.97
CA HIS A 390 16.39 0.98 8.35
C HIS A 390 17.39 0.18 9.19
N ASN A 391 18.66 0.55 9.10
CA ASN A 391 19.75 -0.24 9.68
C ASN A 391 20.93 0.65 10.13
N ARG A 392 21.95 0.05 10.71
CA ARG A 392 23.21 0.73 11.04
C ARG A 392 24.15 0.82 9.84
N THR A 393 25.11 1.73 9.91
CA THR A 393 26.25 1.80 8.99
C THR A 393 27.30 0.71 9.22
N GLY A 394 27.17 -0.05 10.32
CA GLY A 394 28.00 -1.20 10.66
C GLY A 394 27.59 -1.79 12.02
N PRO A 395 28.26 -2.85 12.52
CA PRO A 395 27.90 -3.49 13.79
C PRO A 395 27.86 -2.54 15.00
N LYS A 396 28.69 -1.48 14.98
CA LYS A 396 28.74 -0.42 16.01
C LYS A 396 28.45 0.97 15.44
N GLY A 397 27.94 1.04 14.21
CA GLY A 397 27.64 2.31 13.54
C GLY A 397 26.31 2.90 13.99
N ASP A 398 26.10 4.19 13.70
CA ASP A 398 24.82 4.86 13.95
C ASP A 398 23.72 4.33 13.03
N PHE A 399 22.47 4.46 13.47
CA PHE A 399 21.32 4.15 12.61
C PHE A 399 21.20 5.16 11.46
N THR A 400 20.89 4.63 10.28
CA THR A 400 20.66 5.39 9.06
C THR A 400 19.42 4.90 8.31
N ARG A 401 18.97 5.69 7.35
CA ARG A 401 17.91 5.34 6.40
C ARG A 401 18.47 5.40 4.99
N TYR A 402 18.63 4.24 4.36
CA TYR A 402 18.99 4.16 2.95
C TYR A 402 17.76 4.37 2.07
N LYS A 403 17.98 4.88 0.84
CA LYS A 403 16.90 5.05 -0.15
C LYS A 403 16.51 3.77 -0.87
N SER A 404 17.41 2.79 -0.90
CA SER A 404 17.19 1.49 -1.54
C SER A 404 17.61 0.34 -0.63
N VAL A 405 16.88 -0.78 -0.76
CA VAL A 405 17.21 -2.05 -0.10
C VAL A 405 18.49 -2.67 -0.67
N PHE A 406 18.93 -2.22 -1.85
CA PHE A 406 20.11 -2.74 -2.52
C PHE A 406 21.37 -1.93 -2.21
N SER A 407 22.49 -2.62 -2.05
CA SER A 407 23.82 -2.01 -1.91
C SER A 407 24.47 -1.70 -3.25
N SER A 408 24.23 -2.56 -4.26
CA SER A 408 24.68 -2.41 -5.64
C SER A 408 23.88 -3.36 -6.54
N GLY A 409 23.41 -2.85 -7.69
CA GLY A 409 22.49 -3.59 -8.57
C GLY A 409 21.32 -4.17 -7.76
N ASN A 410 21.11 -5.49 -7.85
CA ASN A 410 20.07 -6.21 -7.13
C ASN A 410 20.58 -6.93 -5.86
N THR A 411 21.77 -6.57 -5.37
CA THR A 411 22.33 -7.17 -4.16
C THR A 411 21.73 -6.50 -2.93
N LEU A 412 20.96 -7.25 -2.13
CA LEU A 412 20.38 -6.75 -0.88
C LEU A 412 21.47 -6.29 0.11
N ARG A 413 21.17 -5.23 0.86
CA ARG A 413 22.08 -4.67 1.86
C ARG A 413 22.29 -5.62 3.04
N THR A 414 23.50 -5.65 3.58
CA THR A 414 23.78 -6.34 4.84
C THR A 414 23.01 -5.70 5.99
N VAL A 415 22.37 -6.54 6.81
CA VAL A 415 21.63 -6.13 8.01
C VAL A 415 22.52 -6.23 9.25
N TYR A 416 22.60 -5.17 10.05
CA TYR A 416 23.41 -5.09 11.27
C TYR A 416 22.57 -4.91 12.54
N SER A 417 21.27 -4.65 12.42
CA SER A 417 20.35 -4.49 13.54
C SER A 417 18.99 -5.09 13.23
N SER A 418 18.38 -5.71 14.25
CA SER A 418 17.00 -6.21 14.20
C SER A 418 15.97 -5.23 14.76
N ARG A 419 16.35 -4.00 15.14
CA ARG A 419 15.45 -3.04 15.81
C ARG A 419 14.21 -2.71 14.98
N PHE A 420 14.35 -2.66 13.66
CA PHE A 420 13.27 -2.42 12.70
C PHE A 420 12.96 -3.66 11.85
N ALA A 421 13.44 -4.84 12.26
CA ALA A 421 13.31 -6.02 11.43
C ALA A 421 11.89 -6.58 11.42
N THR A 422 11.43 -7.00 10.25
CA THR A 422 10.30 -7.91 10.14
C THR A 422 10.58 -9.20 10.94
N ASN A 423 9.53 -9.84 11.44
CA ASN A 423 9.69 -11.09 12.16
C ASN A 423 10.19 -12.18 11.20
N ARG A 424 11.23 -12.90 11.60
CA ARG A 424 11.76 -14.02 10.81
C ARG A 424 10.74 -15.15 10.74
N ASN A 425 10.76 -15.90 9.65
CA ASN A 425 9.92 -17.08 9.43
C ASN A 425 8.42 -16.78 9.63
N THR A 426 7.99 -15.60 9.20
CA THR A 426 6.63 -15.09 9.38
C THR A 426 6.09 -14.61 8.02
N PRO A 427 5.02 -15.21 7.48
CA PRO A 427 4.14 -16.19 8.13
C PRO A 427 4.64 -17.64 8.05
N LEU A 428 5.64 -17.93 7.21
CA LEU A 428 6.18 -19.27 6.98
C LEU A 428 7.71 -19.27 7.10
N THR A 429 8.28 -20.44 7.35
CA THR A 429 9.74 -20.66 7.35
C THR A 429 10.39 -20.12 6.07
N GLY A 430 11.45 -19.33 6.23
CA GLY A 430 12.17 -18.70 5.13
C GLY A 430 11.60 -17.35 4.68
N LEU A 431 10.39 -16.98 5.09
CA LEU A 431 9.73 -15.72 4.72
C LEU A 431 9.72 -14.73 5.89
N SER A 432 9.71 -13.42 5.61
CA SER A 432 9.72 -12.37 6.66
C SER A 432 8.94 -11.13 6.21
N LEU A 433 7.62 -11.27 6.13
CA LEU A 433 6.74 -10.25 5.56
C LEU A 433 6.29 -9.22 6.60
N TYR A 434 6.30 -7.96 6.20
CA TYR A 434 5.85 -6.83 7.00
C TYR A 434 4.38 -6.96 7.46
N ARG A 435 3.46 -7.30 6.55
CA ARG A 435 2.01 -7.42 6.83
C ARG A 435 1.62 -8.49 7.85
N PHE A 436 2.53 -9.41 8.17
CA PHE A 436 2.34 -10.46 9.18
C PHE A 436 3.24 -10.27 10.40
N SER A 437 4.08 -9.24 10.40
CA SER A 437 5.01 -8.96 11.49
C SER A 437 4.32 -8.16 12.60
N LYS A 438 4.66 -8.50 13.83
CA LYS A 438 4.19 -7.85 15.05
C LYS A 438 5.35 -7.36 15.92
N GLY A 439 5.03 -6.41 16.79
CA GLY A 439 5.98 -5.77 17.69
C GLY A 439 5.42 -5.52 19.08
N HIS A 440 5.43 -4.25 19.48
CA HIS A 440 5.07 -3.80 20.83
C HIS A 440 3.65 -4.25 21.22
N GLY A 441 3.52 -4.93 22.36
CA GLY A 441 2.24 -5.40 22.87
C GLY A 441 1.54 -6.46 21.99
N GLY A 442 2.25 -7.06 21.03
CA GLY A 442 1.65 -7.97 20.05
C GLY A 442 0.86 -7.27 18.93
N LEU A 443 0.91 -5.94 18.84
CA LEU A 443 0.32 -5.20 17.74
C LEU A 443 1.05 -5.53 16.43
N GLN A 444 0.28 -5.67 15.37
CA GLN A 444 0.82 -5.79 14.02
C GLN A 444 1.56 -4.51 13.64
N CYS A 445 2.61 -4.63 12.83
CA CYS A 445 3.34 -3.46 12.33
C CYS A 445 2.38 -2.51 11.59
N GLU A 446 1.47 -3.05 10.78
CA GLU A 446 0.46 -2.29 10.04
C GLU A 446 -0.55 -1.55 10.92
N ALA A 447 -0.83 -2.08 12.11
CA ALA A 447 -1.72 -1.41 13.07
C ALA A 447 -1.18 -0.04 13.50
N CYS A 448 0.15 0.10 13.61
CA CYS A 448 0.81 1.35 13.98
C CYS A 448 1.23 2.17 12.75
N HIS A 449 1.76 1.50 11.73
CA HIS A 449 2.44 2.12 10.60
C HIS A 449 1.57 2.24 9.35
N GLY A 450 0.44 1.56 9.24
CA GLY A 450 -0.37 1.49 8.03
C GLY A 450 0.11 0.40 7.06
N SER A 451 -0.63 0.21 5.97
CA SER A 451 -0.40 -0.85 4.99
C SER A 451 0.91 -0.70 4.23
N THR A 452 1.45 -1.80 3.68
CA THR A 452 2.77 -1.85 3.01
C THR A 452 3.06 -0.68 2.04
N HIS A 453 2.14 -0.32 1.14
CA HIS A 453 2.33 0.81 0.20
C HIS A 453 1.71 2.14 0.64
N ALA A 454 1.08 2.17 1.82
CA ALA A 454 0.40 3.32 2.39
C ALA A 454 0.89 3.65 3.82
N ILE A 455 2.15 3.27 4.15
CA ILE A 455 2.74 3.53 5.46
C ILE A 455 2.63 5.03 5.81
N TYR A 456 2.25 5.32 7.05
CA TYR A 456 1.97 6.68 7.51
C TYR A 456 3.24 7.54 7.70
N PRO A 457 3.14 8.87 7.51
CA PRO A 457 1.97 9.55 6.95
C PRO A 457 1.85 9.25 5.45
N SER A 458 0.62 8.99 5.01
CA SER A 458 0.31 8.86 3.59
C SER A 458 0.15 10.24 2.96
N THR A 459 0.44 10.34 1.67
CA THR A 459 0.13 11.54 0.86
C THR A 459 -1.36 11.65 0.53
N HIS A 460 -2.15 10.57 0.69
CA HIS A 460 -3.60 10.62 0.56
C HIS A 460 -4.27 10.95 1.89
N TYR A 461 -5.24 11.87 1.87
CA TYR A 461 -5.92 12.36 3.07
C TYR A 461 -6.60 11.23 3.85
N ASN A 462 -7.41 10.40 3.17
CA ASN A 462 -8.23 9.37 3.81
C ASN A 462 -7.44 8.30 4.60
N ASP A 463 -6.23 7.93 4.17
CA ASP A 463 -5.39 6.99 4.93
C ASP A 463 -5.03 7.55 6.32
N ASN A 464 -4.93 8.87 6.46
CA ASN A 464 -4.49 9.49 7.69
C ASN A 464 -5.62 9.70 8.71
N LEU A 465 -6.89 9.50 8.34
CA LEU A 465 -8.05 9.78 9.18
C LEU A 465 -8.02 9.00 10.49
N GLN A 466 -7.68 7.71 10.47
CA GLN A 466 -7.49 6.91 11.69
C GLN A 466 -6.45 7.55 12.62
N SER A 467 -5.26 7.88 12.09
CA SER A 467 -4.20 8.45 12.91
C SER A 467 -4.60 9.81 13.49
N GLN A 468 -5.25 10.67 12.71
CA GLN A 468 -5.76 11.95 13.19
C GLN A 468 -6.81 11.77 14.28
N HIS A 469 -7.76 10.85 14.08
CA HIS A 469 -8.79 10.51 15.06
C HIS A 469 -8.18 10.02 16.38
N LEU A 470 -7.19 9.12 16.32
CA LEU A 470 -6.66 8.43 17.50
C LEU A 470 -5.63 9.23 18.31
N GLN A 471 -4.77 10.03 17.66
CA GLN A 471 -3.69 10.77 18.34
C GLN A 471 -3.68 12.28 18.10
N GLY A 472 -4.61 12.81 17.29
CA GLY A 472 -4.74 14.24 16.98
C GLY A 472 -3.85 14.74 15.86
N TYR A 473 -3.08 13.88 15.18
CA TYR A 473 -2.23 14.24 14.05
C TYR A 473 -2.01 13.09 13.07
N LYS A 474 -1.69 13.42 11.81
CA LYS A 474 -1.35 12.44 10.78
C LYS A 474 0.01 11.80 11.02
N GLY A 475 0.13 10.49 10.82
CA GLY A 475 1.38 9.75 10.90
C GLY A 475 1.25 8.41 11.62
N THR A 476 2.36 7.69 11.75
CA THR A 476 2.42 6.47 12.57
C THR A 476 1.88 6.75 13.97
N LEU A 477 1.12 5.81 14.53
CA LEU A 477 0.65 5.89 15.91
C LEU A 477 1.85 5.86 16.85
N SER A 478 2.22 7.03 17.37
CA SER A 478 3.41 7.23 18.21
C SER A 478 3.11 7.91 19.53
N ASN A 479 1.90 8.43 19.70
CA ASN A 479 1.44 8.93 20.98
C ASN A 479 1.07 7.76 21.90
N CYS A 480 1.93 7.43 22.87
CA CYS A 480 1.68 6.33 23.82
C CYS A 480 0.33 6.46 24.53
N ALA A 481 -0.17 7.69 24.76
CA ALA A 481 -1.45 7.92 25.41
C ALA A 481 -2.66 7.47 24.59
N THR A 482 -2.48 7.14 23.30
CA THR A 482 -3.53 6.51 22.49
C THR A 482 -3.82 5.11 23.02
N CYS A 483 -2.80 4.32 23.35
CA CYS A 483 -2.98 2.92 23.78
C CYS A 483 -2.88 2.76 25.30
N HIS A 484 -2.09 3.61 25.97
CA HIS A 484 -1.87 3.58 27.41
C HIS A 484 -2.73 4.64 28.09
N GLU A 485 -3.35 4.29 29.22
CA GLU A 485 -4.05 5.27 30.06
C GLU A 485 -3.02 6.19 30.73
N THR A 486 -2.01 5.58 31.33
CA THR A 486 -0.80 6.26 31.84
C THR A 486 0.42 5.67 31.13
N PRO A 487 1.04 6.39 30.17
CA PRO A 487 2.24 5.91 29.51
C PRO A 487 3.37 5.61 30.51
N PRO A 488 3.92 4.38 30.54
CA PRO A 488 4.95 4.03 31.50
C PRO A 488 6.27 4.72 31.17
N SER A 489 6.89 5.32 32.19
CA SER A 489 8.21 5.93 32.03
C SER A 489 9.30 4.87 32.08
N THR A 490 9.68 4.38 30.90
CA THR A 490 10.74 3.38 30.71
C THR A 490 11.76 3.90 29.72
N SER A 491 13.03 3.51 29.85
CA SER A 491 14.08 3.95 28.92
C SER A 491 14.10 3.19 27.60
N ASN A 492 13.55 1.97 27.53
CA ASN A 492 13.71 1.10 26.36
C ASN A 492 12.59 0.06 26.15
N LYS A 493 11.41 0.22 26.75
CA LYS A 493 10.33 -0.78 26.66
C LYS A 493 9.22 -0.43 25.65
N GLY A 494 9.26 0.77 25.06
CA GLY A 494 8.36 1.15 23.98
C GLY A 494 8.68 0.47 22.64
N PRO A 495 7.87 0.75 21.61
CA PRO A 495 8.12 0.29 20.24
C PRO A 495 9.55 0.59 19.80
N HIS A 496 10.21 -0.37 19.15
CA HIS A 496 11.61 -0.23 18.72
C HIS A 496 12.56 0.23 19.82
N GLY A 497 12.30 -0.10 21.08
CA GLY A 497 13.10 0.31 22.23
C GLY A 497 13.06 1.81 22.55
N MET A 498 11.99 2.49 22.15
CA MET A 498 11.77 3.91 22.42
C MET A 498 11.28 4.14 23.86
N HIS A 499 11.59 5.30 24.41
CA HIS A 499 11.01 5.81 25.66
C HIS A 499 9.90 6.81 25.39
N ILE A 500 9.13 7.16 26.42
CA ILE A 500 8.11 8.22 26.33
C ILE A 500 8.75 9.59 26.09
N VAL A 501 8.05 10.48 25.41
CA VAL A 501 8.44 11.88 25.25
C VAL A 501 7.48 12.74 26.07
N GLY A 502 7.99 13.67 26.88
CA GLY A 502 7.16 14.58 27.68
C GLY A 502 7.81 15.01 29.01
N GLN A 503 7.06 15.78 29.80
CA GLN A 503 7.58 16.36 31.05
C GLN A 503 8.01 15.31 32.08
N THR A 504 7.31 14.16 32.14
CA THR A 504 7.71 13.02 32.98
C THR A 504 9.10 12.53 32.61
N TRP A 505 9.38 12.35 31.31
CA TRP A 505 10.71 11.95 30.85
C TRP A 505 11.79 12.99 31.19
N VAL A 506 11.49 14.29 31.04
CA VAL A 506 12.44 15.35 31.43
C VAL A 506 12.83 15.24 32.91
N LYS A 507 11.91 14.87 33.80
CA LYS A 507 12.21 14.67 35.23
C LYS A 507 13.04 13.39 35.49
N GLU A 508 12.83 12.34 34.71
CA GLU A 508 13.35 11.01 35.01
C GLU A 508 14.60 10.60 34.21
N HIS A 509 14.83 11.20 33.03
CA HIS A 509 15.91 10.79 32.12
C HIS A 509 17.30 10.85 32.78
N LYS A 510 17.52 11.78 33.73
CA LYS A 510 18.76 11.89 34.51
C LYS A 510 19.09 10.59 35.26
N LYS A 511 18.08 9.92 35.82
CA LYS A 511 18.25 8.63 36.50
C LYS A 511 18.69 7.55 35.51
N HIS A 512 18.07 7.51 34.33
CA HIS A 512 18.41 6.55 33.28
C HIS A 512 19.80 6.79 32.69
N ALA A 513 20.15 8.04 32.37
CA ALA A 513 21.46 8.41 31.86
C ALA A 513 22.58 8.08 32.86
N LYS A 514 22.36 8.29 34.16
CA LYS A 514 23.32 7.89 35.21
C LYS A 514 23.47 6.37 35.34
N ALA A 515 22.39 5.63 35.12
CA ALA A 515 22.42 4.17 35.22
C ALA A 515 23.18 3.54 34.05
N ASN A 516 22.90 3.98 32.82
CA ASN A 516 23.61 3.52 31.63
C ASN A 516 23.52 4.53 30.49
N LEU A 517 24.54 5.40 30.37
CA LEU A 517 24.58 6.41 29.32
C LEU A 517 24.66 5.79 27.91
N SER A 518 25.30 4.63 27.77
CA SER A 518 25.49 3.99 26.46
C SER A 518 24.17 3.52 25.82
N ASP A 519 23.13 3.27 26.62
CA ASP A 519 21.80 2.92 26.10
C ASP A 519 21.18 4.10 25.32
N CYS A 520 21.48 5.34 25.72
CA CYS A 520 20.99 6.53 25.03
C CYS A 520 21.65 6.70 23.66
N ALA A 521 22.94 6.36 23.54
CA ALA A 521 23.68 6.48 22.29
C ALA A 521 23.08 5.62 21.16
N ASP A 522 22.34 4.57 21.51
CA ASP A 522 21.70 3.69 20.54
C ASP A 522 20.71 4.42 19.63
N CYS A 523 19.98 5.40 20.18
CA CYS A 523 18.98 6.20 19.46
C CYS A 523 19.42 7.65 19.27
N HIS A 524 20.24 8.19 20.17
CA HIS A 524 20.73 9.57 20.13
C HIS A 524 22.11 9.72 19.48
N GLY A 525 22.69 8.63 18.96
CA GLY A 525 23.98 8.63 18.29
C GLY A 525 25.14 8.51 19.26
N SER A 526 26.28 8.01 18.76
CA SER A 526 27.51 7.86 19.56
C SER A 526 28.04 9.17 20.16
N ASP A 527 27.68 10.31 19.57
CA ASP A 527 28.03 11.67 20.00
C ASP A 527 26.92 12.36 20.83
N TYR A 528 25.79 11.69 21.05
CA TYR A 528 24.61 12.21 21.77
C TYR A 528 23.98 13.48 21.16
N ARG A 529 24.25 13.76 19.88
CA ARG A 529 23.72 14.91 19.13
C ARG A 529 22.37 14.64 18.46
N GLY A 530 21.85 13.44 18.63
CA GLY A 530 20.56 13.02 18.09
C GLY A 530 20.68 12.39 16.70
N THR A 531 19.79 11.44 16.42
CA THR A 531 19.65 10.82 15.10
C THR A 531 18.22 10.99 14.59
N PHE A 532 17.89 10.41 13.44
CA PHE A 532 16.48 10.40 13.01
C PHE A 532 15.57 9.63 13.99
N LEU A 533 16.12 8.76 14.85
CA LEU A 533 15.35 8.04 15.86
C LEU A 533 14.97 8.92 17.04
N SER A 534 15.79 9.93 17.39
CA SER A 534 15.46 10.89 18.44
C SER A 534 14.66 12.08 17.92
N ALA A 535 14.16 12.03 16.68
CA ALA A 535 13.39 13.10 16.10
C ALA A 535 12.00 13.23 16.76
N MET A 536 11.61 14.47 17.09
CA MET A 536 10.30 14.78 17.65
C MET A 536 9.18 14.49 16.64
N TRP A 537 8.15 13.76 17.08
CA TRP A 537 6.99 13.45 16.25
C TRP A 537 5.98 14.60 16.16
N GLN A 538 6.00 15.47 17.16
CA GLN A 538 5.16 16.65 17.29
C GLN A 538 5.94 17.74 18.03
N SER A 539 5.60 19.00 17.79
CA SER A 539 6.19 20.11 18.54
C SER A 539 5.74 20.07 20.00
N ARG A 540 6.66 20.25 20.94
CA ARG A 540 6.35 20.29 22.38
C ARG A 540 7.18 21.35 23.08
N THR A 541 6.56 22.03 24.04
CA THR A 541 7.25 22.91 24.99
C THR A 541 7.40 22.15 26.31
N LEU A 542 8.64 22.03 26.77
CA LEU A 542 9.01 21.29 27.97
C LEU A 542 9.64 22.25 28.98
N SER A 543 9.27 22.12 30.25
CA SER A 543 9.94 22.85 31.33
C SER A 543 11.27 22.18 31.65
N ILE A 544 12.34 22.97 31.67
CA ILE A 544 13.72 22.58 32.01
C ILE A 544 14.19 23.38 33.22
N GLU A 545 15.38 23.07 33.76
CA GLU A 545 15.92 23.70 34.98
C GLU A 545 15.96 25.24 34.86
N ASP A 546 16.33 25.77 33.68
CA ASP A 546 16.45 27.21 33.41
C ASP A 546 15.33 27.79 32.51
N GLY A 547 14.10 27.28 32.64
CA GLY A 547 12.92 27.84 31.97
C GLY A 547 12.17 26.82 31.11
N SER A 548 11.95 27.12 29.84
CA SER A 548 11.24 26.22 28.93
C SER A 548 11.93 26.12 27.58
N LYS A 549 11.98 24.91 27.02
CA LYS A 549 12.49 24.67 25.68
C LYS A 549 11.39 24.10 24.78
N THR A 550 11.22 24.73 23.62
CA THR A 550 10.32 24.23 22.57
C THR A 550 11.14 23.42 21.58
N LEU A 551 10.77 22.15 21.44
CA LEU A 551 11.35 21.23 20.45
C LEU A 551 10.33 21.05 19.34
N SER A 552 10.65 21.50 18.13
CA SER A 552 9.75 21.39 16.98
C SER A 552 9.66 19.96 16.46
N LYS A 553 8.57 19.62 15.77
CA LYS A 553 8.48 18.38 14.97
C LYS A 553 9.71 18.24 14.06
N GLY A 554 10.27 17.04 14.00
CA GLY A 554 11.48 16.70 13.23
C GLY A 554 12.80 17.07 13.91
N HIS A 555 12.79 17.86 15.00
CA HIS A 555 14.00 18.19 15.76
C HIS A 555 14.60 16.92 16.35
N LYS A 556 15.87 16.64 16.03
CA LYS A 556 16.61 15.49 16.57
C LYS A 556 17.07 15.85 17.97
N VAL A 557 16.41 15.29 18.99
CA VAL A 557 16.70 15.63 20.38
C VAL A 557 18.10 15.15 20.76
N SER A 558 18.87 16.04 21.37
CA SER A 558 20.25 15.85 21.81
C SER A 558 20.44 16.19 23.28
N CYS A 559 21.50 15.67 23.91
CA CYS A 559 21.88 16.12 25.26
C CYS A 559 22.28 17.61 25.27
N TYR A 560 22.79 18.10 24.14
CA TYR A 560 23.21 19.48 23.93
C TYR A 560 22.05 20.48 23.81
N ASP A 561 20.82 19.98 23.75
CA ASP A 561 19.66 20.86 23.75
C ASP A 561 19.43 21.54 25.10
N CYS A 562 19.77 20.87 26.20
CA CYS A 562 19.47 21.37 27.54
C CYS A 562 20.71 21.42 28.45
N HIS A 563 21.82 20.79 28.06
CA HIS A 563 23.05 20.66 28.84
C HIS A 563 24.28 20.86 27.94
N ASN A 564 25.50 21.00 28.48
CA ASN A 564 26.72 20.98 27.66
C ASN A 564 27.18 19.54 27.31
N GLY A 565 26.22 18.69 26.94
CA GLY A 565 26.47 17.28 26.61
C GLY A 565 26.04 16.29 27.70
N PRO A 566 26.37 15.00 27.53
CA PRO A 566 25.76 13.92 28.29
C PRO A 566 26.22 13.82 29.76
N LYS A 567 27.32 14.49 30.12
CA LYS A 567 27.84 14.53 31.50
C LYS A 567 27.26 15.68 32.33
N GLY A 568 26.60 16.64 31.68
CA GLY A 568 25.91 17.74 32.36
C GLY A 568 26.81 18.81 32.96
N ASP A 569 27.98 19.07 32.34
CA ASP A 569 28.85 20.18 32.71
C ASP A 569 28.35 21.53 32.17
#